data_AF-A0A6I3SST1-F1
#
_entry.id   AF-A0A6I3SST1-F1
#
_cell.length_a   1.000
_cell.length_b   1.000
_cell.length_c   1.000
_cell.angle_alpha   90.00
_cell.angle_beta   90.00
_cell.angle_gamma   90.00
#
_symmetry.space_group_name_H-M   'P 1'
#
loop_
_entity.id
_entity.type
_entity.pdbx_description
1 polymer ?
#
loop_
_entity_poly.entity_id
_entity_poly.type
_entity_poly.pdbx_seq_one_letter_code
_entity_poly.pdbx_strand_id
1 'polypeptide(L)'
;MTKASALSVLRCVLAVVGGMTAIAAPAQEASLVLAGYQFAYRERIETAPGDLHGETTGQIVITRLDGNDTVYLERTHLRPGCGSEPTIAPIGPDVVALCGHQGGRHYTRKLFRLAPRPVPLAQIDYFDTPAAITVDPDGKLRTRVLRRDLFGLPGPVYFPFVHVLNDGMVVQAFAPDFSAGARPHYLDYYQELKRQAQPALRYREMAAALVATGNTAFACRELAALQRALPATVDLAAWLRELPAAYPAFEGQPCPGH
;
A
#
# COMPACT_ATOMS: atom_id res chain seq x y z
N MET A 1 -26.86 49.16 23.89
CA MET A 1 -26.56 47.78 24.31
C MET A 1 -25.64 47.16 23.28
N THR A 2 -24.43 46.85 23.73
CA THR A 2 -23.22 46.66 22.94
C THR A 2 -23.10 45.22 22.43
N LYS A 3 -22.66 45.07 21.17
CA LYS A 3 -22.15 43.83 20.57
C LYS A 3 -20.86 43.38 21.27
N ALA A 4 -20.59 42.07 21.27
CA ALA A 4 -19.22 41.55 21.25
C ALA A 4 -19.17 40.24 20.45
N SER A 5 -18.40 40.29 19.35
CA SER A 5 -17.85 39.17 18.59
C SER A 5 -16.53 38.73 19.25
N ALA A 6 -16.10 37.48 19.06
CA ALA A 6 -14.68 37.12 19.15
C ALA A 6 -14.37 35.89 18.29
N LEU A 7 -13.87 36.15 17.07
CA LEU A 7 -12.87 35.35 16.38
C LEU A 7 -11.51 35.57 17.09
N SER A 8 -10.69 34.53 17.23
CA SER A 8 -9.23 34.71 17.42
C SER A 8 -8.50 33.45 16.95
N VAL A 9 -7.87 33.43 15.77
CA VAL A 9 -6.56 34.01 15.35
C VAL A 9 -5.50 32.91 15.33
N LEU A 10 -5.28 32.38 14.12
CA LEU A 10 -4.09 31.64 13.72
C LEU A 10 -2.98 32.68 13.45
N ARG A 11 -1.85 32.59 14.16
CA ARG A 11 -0.67 33.42 13.91
C ARG A 11 0.49 32.54 13.43
N CYS A 12 0.73 32.53 12.12
CA CYS A 12 2.04 32.20 11.56
C CYS A 12 2.93 33.43 11.68
N VAL A 13 4.10 33.29 12.30
CA VAL A 13 5.20 34.25 12.17
C VAL A 13 6.36 33.48 11.54
N LEU A 14 6.69 33.81 10.29
CA LEU A 14 7.91 33.39 9.63
C LEU A 14 8.96 34.49 9.83
N ALA A 15 10.04 34.18 10.53
CA ALA A 15 11.26 34.98 10.50
C ALA A 15 12.32 34.18 9.74
N VAL A 16 12.67 34.63 8.53
CA VAL A 16 13.77 34.07 7.74
C VAL A 16 15.00 34.92 8.03
N VAL A 17 15.92 34.39 8.83
CA VAL A 17 17.31 34.88 8.90
C VAL A 17 18.17 33.80 8.28
N GLY A 18 18.89 34.19 7.23
CA GLY A 18 19.73 33.31 6.42
C GLY A 18 20.86 32.67 7.21
N GLY A 19 20.81 31.35 7.30
CA GLY A 19 21.92 30.47 7.60
C GLY A 19 21.59 29.13 6.98
N MET A 20 22.52 28.55 6.21
CA MET A 20 22.41 27.17 5.74
C MET A 20 22.55 26.23 6.95
N THR A 21 21.49 26.10 7.72
CA THR A 21 21.24 24.93 8.54
C THR A 21 20.28 24.06 7.74
N ALA A 22 20.67 22.82 7.44
CA ALA A 22 19.71 21.82 7.02
C ALA A 22 18.71 21.67 8.17
N ILE A 23 17.56 22.34 8.07
CA ILE A 23 16.48 22.19 9.04
C ILE A 23 16.01 20.75 8.85
N ALA A 24 16.39 19.88 9.78
CA ALA A 24 15.84 18.55 9.87
C ALA A 24 14.32 18.69 9.82
N ALA A 25 13.68 18.05 8.84
CA ALA A 25 12.22 18.04 8.76
C ALA A 25 11.66 17.62 10.14
N PRO A 26 10.56 18.24 10.61
CA PRO A 26 10.00 17.88 11.91
C PRO A 26 9.72 16.37 11.91
N ALA A 27 10.33 15.66 12.85
CA ALA A 27 10.12 14.23 13.02
C ALA A 27 8.63 13.95 13.11
N GLN A 28 8.10 13.12 12.21
CA GLN A 28 6.68 12.80 12.20
C GLN A 28 6.35 11.93 13.42
N GLU A 29 5.40 12.38 14.24
CA GLU A 29 4.80 11.58 15.30
C GLU A 29 3.32 11.36 14.99
N ALA A 30 2.90 10.11 15.02
CA ALA A 30 1.51 9.70 14.88
C ALA A 30 1.14 8.81 16.06
N SER A 31 -0.08 8.97 16.56
CA SER A 31 -0.60 8.10 17.61
C SER A 31 -2.08 7.77 17.40
N LEU A 32 -2.48 6.58 17.85
CA LEU A 32 -3.85 6.08 17.83
C LEU A 32 -4.11 5.37 19.15
N VAL A 33 -5.19 5.75 19.83
CA VAL A 33 -5.67 5.03 21.01
C VAL A 33 -6.79 4.08 20.58
N LEU A 34 -6.61 2.79 20.86
CA LEU A 34 -7.59 1.77 20.53
C LEU A 34 -7.48 0.56 21.47
N ALA A 35 -8.64 0.01 21.87
CA ALA A 35 -8.74 -1.20 22.68
C ALA A 35 -7.91 -1.21 23.98
N GLY A 36 -7.75 -0.05 24.64
CA GLY A 36 -6.95 0.06 25.87
C GLY A 36 -5.44 0.23 25.66
N TYR A 37 -5.00 0.41 24.41
CA TYR A 37 -3.60 0.61 24.06
C TYR A 37 -3.41 1.93 23.27
N GLN A 38 -2.24 2.53 23.43
CA GLN A 38 -1.73 3.59 22.57
C GLN A 38 -0.74 2.99 21.58
N PHE A 39 -1.07 3.08 20.30
CA PHE A 39 -0.19 2.77 19.18
C PHE A 39 0.49 4.07 18.77
N ALA A 40 1.82 4.09 18.73
CA ALA A 40 2.58 5.26 18.33
C ALA A 40 3.64 4.88 17.31
N TYR A 41 3.82 5.75 16.32
CA TYR A 41 4.93 5.73 15.40
C TYR A 41 5.65 7.07 15.50
N ARG A 42 6.97 7.02 15.67
CA ARG A 42 7.82 8.20 15.86
C ARG A 42 9.02 8.12 14.93
N GLU A 43 9.24 9.16 14.14
CA GLU A 43 10.52 9.34 13.46
C GLU A 43 11.59 9.84 14.45
N ARG A 44 12.85 9.46 14.20
CA ARG A 44 14.00 9.84 15.02
C ARG A 44 15.25 9.90 14.15
N ILE A 45 16.17 10.81 14.46
CA ILE A 45 17.53 10.73 13.91
C ILE A 45 18.36 9.71 14.71
N GLU A 46 18.90 8.69 14.05
CA GLU A 46 19.78 7.71 14.69
C GLU A 46 21.10 8.37 15.07
N THR A 47 21.40 8.35 16.37
CA THR A 47 22.59 8.99 16.93
C THR A 47 23.65 7.98 17.33
N ALA A 48 23.32 6.69 17.41
CA ALA A 48 24.30 5.65 17.65
C ALA A 48 25.30 5.57 16.48
N PRO A 49 26.57 5.27 16.75
CA PRO A 49 27.55 5.03 15.70
C PRO A 49 27.19 3.74 14.92
N GLY A 50 27.34 3.78 13.59
CA GLY A 50 27.05 2.65 12.69
C GLY A 50 26.53 3.13 11.32
N ASP A 51 26.10 2.18 10.49
CA ASP A 51 25.69 2.44 9.09
C ASP A 51 24.48 3.38 8.96
N LEU A 52 23.68 3.52 10.02
CA LEU A 52 22.50 4.38 10.05
C LEU A 52 22.75 5.69 10.81
N HIS A 53 23.98 5.99 11.22
CA HIS A 53 24.27 7.21 11.97
C HIS A 53 23.89 8.46 11.15
N GLY A 54 23.06 9.34 11.73
CA GLY A 54 22.53 10.54 11.08
C GLY A 54 21.29 10.29 10.22
N GLU A 55 20.88 9.03 10.01
CA GLU A 55 19.69 8.69 9.23
C GLU A 55 18.40 8.88 10.03
N THR A 56 17.31 9.17 9.33
CA THR A 56 15.98 9.13 9.93
C THR A 56 15.52 7.67 10.04
N THR A 57 15.23 7.23 11.25
CA THR A 57 14.67 5.92 11.60
C THR A 57 13.25 6.07 12.15
N GLY A 58 12.49 4.98 12.12
CA GLY A 58 11.17 4.90 12.72
C GLY A 58 11.18 4.13 14.03
N GLN A 59 10.23 4.42 14.90
CA GLN A 59 10.01 3.68 16.13
C GLN A 59 8.53 3.41 16.31
N ILE A 60 8.19 2.12 16.41
CA ILE A 60 6.86 1.67 16.81
C ILE A 60 6.88 1.43 18.32
N VAL A 61 5.93 2.06 19.01
CA VAL A 61 5.71 1.86 20.45
C VAL A 61 4.25 1.52 20.65
N ILE A 62 3.97 0.43 21.36
CA ILE A 62 2.62 0.11 21.82
C ILE A 62 2.65 0.08 23.34
N THR A 63 1.84 0.93 23.92
CA THR A 63 1.77 1.11 25.37
C THR A 63 0.38 0.75 25.85
N ARG A 64 0.31 -0.05 26.91
CA ARG A 64 -0.93 -0.35 27.62
C ARG A 64 -1.32 0.87 28.46
N LEU A 65 -2.55 1.36 28.30
CA LEU A 65 -2.97 2.60 28.96
C LEU A 65 -3.11 2.44 30.48
N ASP A 66 -3.52 1.27 30.96
CA ASP A 66 -3.49 0.93 32.37
C ASP A 66 -2.06 0.57 32.79
N GLY A 67 -1.45 1.44 33.58
CA GLY A 67 -0.08 1.29 34.09
C GLY A 67 1.00 1.90 33.19
N ASN A 68 0.66 2.37 31.98
CA ASN A 68 1.61 2.98 31.04
C ASN A 68 2.78 2.04 30.66
N ASP A 69 2.50 0.73 30.63
CA ASP A 69 3.48 -0.32 30.34
C ASP A 69 3.72 -0.44 28.83
N THR A 70 4.97 -0.36 28.39
CA THR A 70 5.32 -0.64 26.98
C THR A 70 5.24 -2.14 26.72
N VAL A 71 4.28 -2.56 25.90
CA VAL A 71 4.06 -3.98 25.55
C VAL A 71 4.71 -4.37 24.23
N TYR A 72 5.05 -3.38 23.41
CA TYR A 72 5.79 -3.58 22.17
C TYR A 72 6.69 -2.39 21.88
N LEU A 73 7.93 -2.70 21.49
CA LEU A 73 8.90 -1.71 21.08
C LEU A 73 9.69 -2.25 19.90
N GLU A 74 9.69 -1.51 18.80
CA GLU A 74 10.49 -1.83 17.63
C GLU A 74 11.12 -0.55 17.09
N ARG A 75 12.40 -0.65 16.72
CA ARG A 75 13.10 0.37 15.96
C ARG A 75 13.18 -0.13 14.53
N THR A 76 12.60 0.60 13.60
CA THR A 76 12.58 0.25 12.18
C THR A 76 13.76 0.94 11.51
N HIS A 77 14.55 0.20 10.74
CA HIS A 77 15.68 0.76 10.02
C HIS A 77 15.22 1.71 8.90
N LEU A 78 15.95 2.81 8.67
CA LEU A 78 15.62 3.87 7.70
C LEU A 78 14.21 4.47 7.90
N ARG A 79 13.81 5.46 7.09
CA ARG A 79 12.53 6.15 7.22
C ARG A 79 11.42 5.30 6.57
N PRO A 80 10.60 4.50 7.31
CA PRO A 80 9.49 3.80 6.71
C PRO A 80 8.42 4.82 6.31
N GLY A 81 8.38 5.17 5.03
CA GLY A 81 7.19 5.78 4.46
C GLY A 81 6.11 4.73 4.27
N CYS A 82 4.84 5.13 4.36
CA CYS A 82 3.70 4.39 3.78
C CYS A 82 3.22 5.03 2.46
N GLY A 83 4.06 5.87 1.86
CA GLY A 83 3.71 6.69 0.70
C GLY A 83 2.63 7.69 1.07
N SER A 84 1.50 7.65 0.37
CA SER A 84 0.34 8.50 0.64
C SER A 84 -0.57 7.99 1.76
N GLU A 85 -0.35 6.78 2.28
CA GLU A 85 -1.21 6.19 3.31
C GLU A 85 -0.91 6.78 4.70
N PRO A 86 -1.92 6.83 5.60
CA PRO A 86 -1.72 7.26 6.98
C PRO A 86 -0.70 6.39 7.71
N THR A 87 0.13 7.06 8.53
CA THR A 87 1.18 6.39 9.31
C THR A 87 0.65 5.31 10.24
N ILE A 88 -0.54 5.54 10.81
CA ILE A 88 -1.26 4.59 11.64
C ILE A 88 -2.71 4.59 11.15
N ALA A 89 -3.28 3.40 10.94
CA ALA A 89 -4.69 3.26 10.60
C ALA A 89 -5.30 2.01 11.27
N PRO A 90 -6.50 2.12 11.84
CA PRO A 90 -7.30 0.93 12.15
C PRO A 90 -7.73 0.26 10.85
N ILE A 91 -7.70 -1.07 10.82
CA ILE A 91 -8.19 -1.89 9.71
C ILE A 91 -9.25 -2.83 10.29
N GLY A 92 -10.52 -2.52 10.04
CA GLY A 92 -11.61 -3.25 10.68
C GLY A 92 -11.60 -3.09 12.20
N PRO A 93 -12.25 -4.01 12.93
CA PRO A 93 -12.44 -3.90 14.38
C PRO A 93 -11.25 -4.38 15.22
N ASP A 94 -10.41 -5.26 14.68
CA ASP A 94 -9.43 -6.05 15.46
C ASP A 94 -7.99 -5.91 14.98
N VAL A 95 -7.72 -5.09 13.96
CA VAL A 95 -6.38 -4.90 13.40
C VAL A 95 -6.00 -3.43 13.31
N VAL A 96 -4.73 -3.13 13.57
CA VAL A 96 -4.12 -1.81 13.35
C VAL A 96 -2.90 -1.98 12.46
N ALA A 97 -2.75 -1.13 11.45
CA ALA A 97 -1.54 -1.04 10.66
C ALA A 97 -0.73 0.21 11.02
N LEU A 98 0.57 0.04 11.15
CA LEU A 98 1.55 1.11 11.32
C LEU A 98 2.59 1.07 10.19
N CYS A 99 3.13 2.22 9.79
CA CYS A 99 4.34 2.23 8.98
C CYS A 99 5.45 1.50 9.74
N GLY A 100 6.13 0.59 9.05
CA GLY A 100 7.19 -0.18 9.70
C GLY A 100 7.90 -1.09 8.73
N HIS A 101 9.22 -1.13 8.87
CA HIS A 101 10.15 -1.60 7.87
C HIS A 101 11.04 -2.75 8.36
N GLN A 102 11.34 -3.69 7.45
CA GLN A 102 12.42 -4.69 7.58
C GLN A 102 13.24 -4.78 6.25
N GLY A 103 14.55 -4.49 6.28
CA GLY A 103 15.52 -4.62 5.15
C GLY A 103 15.57 -3.58 3.99
N GLY A 104 15.79 -2.28 4.20
CA GLY A 104 15.96 -1.20 3.20
C GLY A 104 14.77 -0.72 2.34
N ARG A 105 13.64 -1.42 2.30
CA ARG A 105 12.49 -1.19 1.41
C ARG A 105 11.56 -0.02 1.77
N HIS A 106 11.19 0.77 0.75
CA HIS A 106 10.18 1.84 0.83
C HIS A 106 8.75 1.26 0.87
N TYR A 107 7.81 1.97 1.50
CA TYR A 107 6.37 1.64 1.53
C TYR A 107 6.04 0.30 2.20
N THR A 108 6.29 0.21 3.50
CA THR A 108 6.02 -1.00 4.28
C THR A 108 5.07 -0.72 5.45
N ARG A 109 4.18 -1.67 5.73
CA ARG A 109 3.27 -1.63 6.87
C ARG A 109 3.34 -2.91 7.69
N LYS A 110 3.31 -2.73 9.01
CA LYS A 110 3.20 -3.81 9.99
C LYS A 110 1.80 -3.82 10.59
N LEU A 111 1.18 -4.98 10.56
CA LEU A 111 -0.16 -5.19 11.08
C LEU A 111 -0.07 -5.78 12.48
N PHE A 112 -0.94 -5.34 13.36
CA PHE A 112 -1.08 -5.82 14.73
C PHE A 112 -2.51 -6.28 14.95
N ARG A 113 -2.68 -7.51 15.46
CA ARG A 113 -3.97 -8.00 15.94
C ARG A 113 -4.15 -7.53 17.38
N LEU A 114 -5.30 -6.95 17.70
CA LEU A 114 -5.58 -6.28 18.98
C LEU A 114 -5.82 -7.26 20.13
N ALA A 115 -6.52 -8.37 19.88
CA ALA A 115 -6.99 -9.29 20.91
C ALA A 115 -6.16 -10.59 20.98
N PRO A 116 -5.93 -11.16 22.18
CA PRO A 116 -6.28 -10.63 23.51
C PRO A 116 -5.33 -9.52 24.01
N ARG A 117 -4.21 -9.31 23.30
CA ARG A 117 -3.29 -8.18 23.45
C ARG A 117 -2.65 -7.90 22.08
N PRO A 118 -2.17 -6.67 21.82
CA PRO A 118 -1.51 -6.32 20.57
C PRO A 118 -0.32 -7.23 20.29
N VAL A 119 -0.37 -7.96 19.17
CA VAL A 119 0.74 -8.78 18.68
C VAL A 119 0.97 -8.51 17.19
N PRO A 120 2.24 -8.46 16.73
CA PRO A 120 2.54 -8.43 15.30
C PRO A 120 1.87 -9.61 14.60
N LEU A 121 1.15 -9.30 13.54
CA LEU A 121 0.41 -10.28 12.75
C LEU A 121 1.17 -10.63 11.48
N ALA A 122 1.49 -9.61 10.69
CA ALA A 122 2.15 -9.72 9.40
C ALA A 122 2.78 -8.39 9.01
N GLN A 123 3.60 -8.42 7.97
CA GLN A 123 4.14 -7.23 7.32
C GLN A 123 3.78 -7.28 5.84
N ILE A 124 3.51 -6.10 5.27
CA ILE A 124 3.36 -5.92 3.83
C ILE A 124 4.38 -4.93 3.31
N ASP A 125 5.00 -5.30 2.20
CA ASP A 125 5.74 -4.43 1.30
C ASP A 125 4.80 -4.07 0.14
N TYR A 126 4.47 -2.79 0.01
CA TYR A 126 3.62 -2.29 -1.07
C TYR A 126 4.38 -2.14 -2.39
N PHE A 127 5.70 -2.35 -2.37
CA PHE A 127 6.62 -2.21 -3.50
C PHE A 127 6.55 -0.82 -4.13
N ASP A 128 5.82 -0.67 -5.23
CA ASP A 128 5.83 0.54 -6.04
C ASP A 128 4.60 1.43 -5.81
N THR A 129 3.50 0.90 -5.29
CA THR A 129 2.28 1.71 -5.07
C THR A 129 1.51 1.26 -3.83
N PRO A 130 1.50 2.06 -2.76
CA PRO A 130 0.69 1.77 -1.59
C PRO A 130 -0.80 1.93 -1.90
N ALA A 131 -1.59 1.00 -1.38
CA ALA A 131 -3.05 1.07 -1.38
C ALA A 131 -3.58 0.74 0.02
N ALA A 132 -4.76 1.25 0.34
CA ALA A 132 -5.41 0.93 1.61
C ALA A 132 -5.63 -0.59 1.73
N ILE A 133 -5.31 -1.13 2.91
CA ILE A 133 -5.69 -2.50 3.27
C ILE A 133 -7.18 -2.47 3.65
N THR A 134 -7.94 -3.35 3.04
CA THR A 134 -9.38 -3.50 3.21
C THR A 134 -9.71 -4.84 3.83
N VAL A 135 -10.79 -4.90 4.59
CA VAL A 135 -11.40 -6.16 5.02
C VAL A 135 -12.52 -6.48 4.03
N ASP A 136 -12.46 -7.64 3.40
CA ASP A 136 -13.52 -8.10 2.51
C ASP A 136 -14.76 -8.58 3.32
N PRO A 137 -15.89 -8.88 2.66
CA PRO A 137 -17.07 -9.44 3.34
C PRO A 137 -16.83 -10.79 4.05
N ASP A 138 -15.80 -11.54 3.63
CA ASP A 138 -15.43 -12.83 4.22
C ASP A 138 -14.45 -12.67 5.40
N GLY A 139 -14.14 -11.44 5.82
CA GLY A 139 -13.22 -11.12 6.92
C GLY A 139 -11.73 -11.16 6.56
N LYS A 140 -11.38 -11.39 5.29
CA LYS A 140 -10.00 -11.44 4.80
C LYS A 140 -9.44 -10.06 4.55
N LEU A 141 -8.21 -9.86 5.01
CA LEU A 141 -7.45 -8.66 4.74
C LEU A 141 -6.85 -8.70 3.34
N ARG A 142 -7.23 -7.75 2.49
CA ARG A 142 -6.70 -7.60 1.14
C ARG A 142 -6.17 -6.20 0.86
N THR A 143 -5.14 -6.13 0.03
CA THR A 143 -4.70 -4.86 -0.56
C THR A 143 -4.23 -5.04 -1.99
N ARG A 144 -4.38 -3.99 -2.78
CA ARG A 144 -3.80 -3.92 -4.11
C ARG A 144 -2.32 -3.59 -3.99
N VAL A 145 -1.53 -4.18 -4.88
CA VAL A 145 -0.09 -4.00 -4.96
C VAL A 145 0.27 -3.87 -6.44
N LEU A 146 1.23 -3.00 -6.72
CA LEU A 146 1.85 -2.88 -8.02
C LEU A 146 3.33 -3.22 -7.86
N ARG A 147 3.84 -4.17 -8.66
CA ARG A 147 5.26 -4.53 -8.61
C ARG A 147 5.86 -4.64 -10.00
N ARG A 148 7.10 -4.17 -10.12
CA ARG A 148 7.92 -4.33 -11.32
C ARG A 148 8.53 -5.74 -11.49
N ASP A 149 8.93 -6.39 -10.39
CA ASP A 149 9.84 -7.54 -10.44
C ASP A 149 9.26 -8.87 -9.88
N LEU A 150 7.94 -9.04 -9.70
CA LEU A 150 7.40 -10.26 -9.06
C LEU A 150 7.64 -11.53 -9.92
N PHE A 151 8.01 -11.41 -11.20
CA PHE A 151 7.93 -12.52 -12.15
C PHE A 151 9.16 -12.70 -13.07
N GLY A 152 10.28 -12.04 -12.75
CA GLY A 152 11.54 -12.24 -13.50
C GLY A 152 11.50 -11.82 -14.97
N LEU A 153 10.52 -11.00 -15.37
CA LEU A 153 10.41 -10.48 -16.73
C LEU A 153 11.33 -9.26 -16.92
N PRO A 154 12.07 -9.17 -18.04
CA PRO A 154 12.95 -8.04 -18.30
C PRO A 154 12.15 -6.76 -18.60
N GLY A 155 12.51 -5.66 -17.93
CA GLY A 155 12.00 -4.31 -18.22
C GLY A 155 11.07 -3.73 -17.14
N PRO A 156 10.70 -2.44 -17.24
CA PRO A 156 9.90 -1.74 -16.23
C PRO A 156 8.40 -2.05 -16.40
N VAL A 157 8.02 -3.32 -16.33
CA VAL A 157 6.61 -3.72 -16.45
C VAL A 157 5.99 -3.86 -15.08
N TYR A 158 4.95 -3.08 -14.83
CA TYR A 158 4.19 -3.15 -13.60
C TYR A 158 3.06 -4.17 -13.71
N PHE A 159 3.04 -5.10 -12.76
CA PHE A 159 2.02 -6.14 -12.65
C PHE A 159 1.14 -5.86 -11.44
N PRO A 160 -0.15 -5.54 -11.65
CA PRO A 160 -1.07 -5.39 -10.55
C PRO A 160 -1.50 -6.76 -10.01
N PHE A 161 -1.36 -6.96 -8.71
CA PHE A 161 -1.95 -8.10 -8.03
C PHE A 161 -2.56 -7.69 -6.70
N VAL A 162 -3.43 -8.55 -6.20
CA VAL A 162 -4.02 -8.40 -4.88
C VAL A 162 -3.24 -9.28 -3.93
N HIS A 163 -2.86 -8.73 -2.79
CA HIS A 163 -2.35 -9.50 -1.66
C HIS A 163 -3.51 -9.84 -0.75
N VAL A 164 -3.57 -11.09 -0.30
CA VAL A 164 -4.46 -11.55 0.78
C VAL A 164 -3.62 -12.02 1.95
N LEU A 165 -4.02 -11.68 3.17
CA LEU A 165 -3.40 -12.24 4.36
C LEU A 165 -3.76 -13.73 4.45
N ASN A 166 -2.74 -14.59 4.44
CA ASN A 166 -2.95 -16.02 4.58
C ASN A 166 -2.95 -16.41 6.08
N ASP A 167 -4.15 -16.62 6.61
CA ASP A 167 -4.36 -17.02 8.01
C ASP A 167 -3.98 -18.49 8.30
N GLY A 168 -3.74 -19.31 7.27
CA GLY A 168 -3.42 -20.73 7.41
C GLY A 168 -1.97 -21.03 7.76
N MET A 169 -1.12 -20.01 7.93
CA MET A 169 0.31 -20.14 8.20
C MET A 169 0.64 -19.89 9.67
N VAL A 170 1.66 -20.60 10.19
CA VAL A 170 2.18 -20.39 11.56
C VAL A 170 2.67 -18.96 11.75
N VAL A 171 3.30 -18.39 10.71
CA VAL A 171 3.58 -16.96 10.60
C VAL A 171 2.74 -16.44 9.45
N GLN A 172 1.75 -15.61 9.75
CA GLN A 172 0.88 -15.06 8.73
C GLN A 172 1.66 -14.13 7.80
N ALA A 173 1.38 -14.23 6.51
CA ALA A 173 2.03 -13.45 5.49
C ALA A 173 1.03 -13.12 4.38
N PHE A 174 1.28 -12.00 3.70
CA PHE A 174 0.53 -11.68 2.51
C PHE A 174 1.04 -12.52 1.33
N ALA A 175 0.12 -13.05 0.55
CA ALA A 175 0.39 -13.81 -0.67
C ALA A 175 -0.44 -13.25 -1.84
N PRO A 176 0.04 -13.36 -3.09
CA PRO A 176 -0.75 -13.04 -4.26
C PRO A 176 -2.06 -13.84 -4.33
N ASP A 177 -3.17 -13.16 -4.61
CA ASP A 177 -4.52 -13.71 -4.70
C ASP A 177 -5.12 -13.40 -6.07
N PHE A 178 -5.42 -14.45 -6.82
CA PHE A 178 -6.13 -14.41 -8.11
C PHE A 178 -7.46 -15.18 -8.04
N SER A 179 -7.92 -15.49 -6.82
CA SER A 179 -9.18 -16.20 -6.59
C SER A 179 -10.40 -15.35 -6.93
N ALA A 180 -11.59 -15.99 -6.93
CA ALA A 180 -12.85 -15.29 -7.17
C ALA A 180 -13.08 -14.11 -6.22
N GLY A 181 -12.64 -14.20 -4.96
CA GLY A 181 -12.76 -13.11 -3.98
C GLY A 181 -11.88 -11.90 -4.29
N ALA A 182 -10.79 -12.07 -5.04
CA ALA A 182 -9.92 -10.97 -5.44
C ALA A 182 -10.41 -10.21 -6.70
N ARG A 183 -11.25 -10.85 -7.54
CA ARG A 183 -11.73 -10.30 -8.82
C ARG A 183 -12.34 -8.89 -8.74
N PRO A 184 -13.16 -8.53 -7.73
CA PRO A 184 -13.69 -7.17 -7.61
C PRO A 184 -12.59 -6.11 -7.50
N HIS A 185 -11.50 -6.39 -6.77
CA HIS A 185 -10.40 -5.45 -6.62
C HIS A 185 -9.64 -5.20 -7.94
N TYR A 186 -9.51 -6.24 -8.78
CA TYR A 186 -8.94 -6.10 -10.12
C TYR A 186 -9.83 -5.28 -11.05
N LEU A 187 -11.15 -5.48 -10.98
CA LEU A 187 -12.12 -4.67 -11.72
C LEU A 187 -12.05 -3.20 -11.28
N ASP A 188 -12.07 -2.94 -9.98
CA ASP A 188 -11.97 -1.58 -9.43
C ASP A 188 -10.68 -0.91 -9.86
N TYR A 189 -9.57 -1.65 -9.85
CA TYR A 189 -8.29 -1.15 -10.34
C TYR A 189 -8.33 -0.82 -11.83
N TYR A 190 -8.88 -1.70 -12.67
CA TYR A 190 -9.06 -1.40 -14.09
C TYR A 190 -9.91 -0.14 -14.32
N GLN A 191 -11.01 0.02 -13.58
CA GLN A 191 -11.87 1.21 -13.70
C GLN A 191 -11.16 2.50 -13.25
N GLU A 192 -10.34 2.42 -12.19
CA GLU A 192 -9.46 3.51 -11.75
C GLU A 192 -8.52 3.95 -12.88
N LEU A 193 -7.83 2.98 -13.51
CA LEU A 193 -6.92 3.24 -14.64
C LEU A 193 -7.65 3.85 -15.83
N LYS A 194 -8.84 3.33 -16.14
CA LYS A 194 -9.68 3.82 -17.24
C LYS A 194 -10.11 5.28 -17.04
N ARG A 195 -10.47 5.66 -15.80
CA ARG A 195 -10.83 7.05 -15.45
C ARG A 195 -9.69 8.04 -15.64
N GLN A 196 -8.45 7.60 -15.45
CA GLN A 196 -7.26 8.45 -15.63
C GLN A 196 -6.97 8.77 -17.11
N ALA A 197 -7.65 8.11 -18.06
CA ALA A 197 -7.61 8.40 -19.49
C ALA A 197 -6.21 8.38 -20.13
N GLN A 198 -5.30 7.52 -19.64
CA GLN A 198 -3.93 7.37 -20.16
C GLN A 198 -3.62 5.93 -20.63
N PRO A 199 -4.41 5.38 -21.58
CA PRO A 199 -4.25 4.00 -22.01
C PRO A 199 -2.86 3.73 -22.61
N ALA A 200 -2.30 4.66 -23.39
CA ALA A 200 -0.98 4.49 -24.01
C ALA A 200 0.16 4.32 -22.98
N LEU A 201 0.02 4.91 -21.78
CA LEU A 201 1.02 4.82 -20.72
C LEU A 201 0.80 3.61 -19.80
N ARG A 202 -0.45 3.17 -19.62
CA ARG A 202 -0.83 2.16 -18.62
C ARG A 202 -1.43 0.88 -19.19
N TYR A 203 -1.34 0.65 -20.51
CA TYR A 203 -2.03 -0.47 -21.16
C TYR A 203 -1.67 -1.84 -20.58
N ARG A 204 -0.42 -2.05 -20.16
CA ARG A 204 0.04 -3.31 -19.56
C ARG A 204 -0.68 -3.58 -18.23
N GLU A 205 -0.72 -2.56 -17.36
CA GLU A 205 -1.42 -2.63 -16.08
C GLU A 205 -2.93 -2.84 -16.29
N MET A 206 -3.52 -2.11 -17.25
CA MET A 206 -4.93 -2.25 -17.60
C MET A 206 -5.24 -3.66 -18.11
N ALA A 207 -4.42 -4.22 -18.99
CA ALA A 207 -4.63 -5.53 -19.57
C ALA A 207 -4.42 -6.67 -18.56
N ALA A 208 -3.38 -6.58 -17.72
CA ALA A 208 -3.19 -7.51 -16.59
C ALA A 208 -4.39 -7.49 -15.63
N ALA A 209 -4.88 -6.29 -15.27
CA ALA A 209 -6.06 -6.15 -14.41
C ALA A 209 -7.32 -6.78 -15.04
N LEU A 210 -7.54 -6.56 -16.35
CA LEU A 210 -8.65 -7.16 -17.10
C LEU A 210 -8.59 -8.70 -17.06
N VAL A 211 -7.43 -9.30 -17.33
CA VAL A 211 -7.25 -10.75 -17.26
C VAL A 211 -7.49 -11.27 -15.84
N ALA A 212 -6.97 -10.58 -14.83
CA ALA A 212 -7.13 -10.95 -13.44
C ALA A 212 -8.59 -10.88 -12.93
N THR A 213 -9.50 -10.18 -13.63
CA THR A 213 -10.94 -10.24 -13.33
C THR A 213 -11.53 -11.65 -13.52
N GLY A 214 -10.89 -12.53 -14.29
CA GLY A 214 -11.38 -13.87 -14.59
C GLY A 214 -12.70 -13.92 -15.37
N ASN A 215 -13.19 -12.79 -15.88
CA ASN A 215 -14.38 -12.70 -16.73
C ASN A 215 -13.94 -12.56 -18.19
N THR A 216 -13.81 -13.70 -18.89
CA THR A 216 -13.28 -13.74 -20.27
C THR A 216 -14.07 -12.86 -21.23
N ALA A 217 -15.40 -12.90 -21.19
CA ALA A 217 -16.24 -12.11 -22.10
C ALA A 217 -16.06 -10.59 -21.87
N PHE A 218 -16.00 -10.16 -20.62
CA PHE A 218 -15.73 -8.78 -20.27
C PHE A 218 -14.31 -8.36 -20.68
N ALA A 219 -13.31 -9.15 -20.29
CA ALA A 219 -11.91 -8.89 -20.61
C ALA A 219 -11.71 -8.77 -22.13
N CYS A 220 -12.27 -9.68 -22.92
CA CYS A 220 -12.20 -9.64 -24.38
C CYS A 220 -12.71 -8.32 -24.99
N ARG A 221 -13.90 -7.86 -24.59
CA ARG A 221 -14.45 -6.61 -25.11
C ARG A 221 -13.58 -5.41 -24.74
N GLU A 222 -13.14 -5.34 -23.49
CA GLU A 222 -12.34 -4.21 -23.00
C GLU A 222 -10.91 -4.23 -23.55
N LEU A 223 -10.31 -5.41 -23.76
CA LEU A 223 -9.00 -5.55 -24.42
C LEU A 223 -9.08 -5.11 -25.89
N ALA A 224 -10.15 -5.45 -26.61
CA ALA A 224 -10.36 -4.97 -27.98
C ALA A 224 -10.59 -3.45 -28.04
N ALA A 225 -11.27 -2.88 -27.06
CA ALA A 225 -11.39 -1.42 -26.93
C ALA A 225 -10.02 -0.78 -26.60
N LEU A 226 -9.24 -1.40 -25.72
CA LEU A 226 -7.90 -0.94 -25.37
C LEU A 226 -6.98 -0.97 -26.58
N GLN A 227 -6.90 -2.07 -27.33
CA GLN A 227 -6.07 -2.19 -28.54
C GLN A 227 -6.38 -1.08 -29.57
N ARG A 228 -7.67 -0.74 -29.76
CA ARG A 228 -8.06 0.36 -30.67
C ARG A 228 -7.61 1.74 -30.20
N ALA A 229 -7.36 1.91 -28.91
CA ALA A 229 -6.87 3.15 -28.32
C ALA A 229 -5.33 3.24 -28.28
N LEU A 230 -4.61 2.19 -28.68
CA LEU A 230 -3.15 2.13 -28.67
C LEU A 230 -2.56 2.38 -30.05
N PRO A 231 -1.27 2.79 -30.14
CA PRO A 231 -0.54 2.81 -31.39
C PRO A 231 -0.54 1.43 -32.07
N ALA A 232 -0.60 1.40 -33.40
CA ALA A 232 -0.59 0.16 -34.18
C ALA A 232 0.67 -0.71 -33.96
N THR A 233 1.74 -0.13 -33.42
CA THR A 233 2.98 -0.84 -33.07
C THR A 233 2.86 -1.69 -31.80
N VAL A 234 1.79 -1.52 -31.00
CA VAL A 234 1.57 -2.29 -29.78
C VAL A 234 0.75 -3.54 -30.10
N ASP A 235 1.35 -4.71 -29.93
CA ASP A 235 0.67 -6.00 -29.99
C ASP A 235 0.27 -6.44 -28.57
N LEU A 236 -0.98 -6.15 -28.20
CA LEU A 236 -1.49 -6.49 -26.88
C LEU A 236 -1.65 -8.01 -26.71
N ALA A 237 -2.02 -8.73 -27.77
CA ALA A 237 -2.21 -10.18 -27.70
C ALA A 237 -0.89 -10.92 -27.49
N ALA A 238 0.19 -10.47 -28.14
CA ALA A 238 1.53 -10.99 -27.89
C ALA A 238 1.97 -10.74 -26.44
N TRP A 239 1.77 -9.52 -25.94
CA TRP A 239 2.14 -9.18 -24.57
C TRP A 239 1.36 -9.99 -23.53
N LEU A 240 0.07 -10.27 -23.75
CA LEU A 240 -0.74 -11.09 -22.85
C LEU A 240 -0.21 -12.52 -22.68
N ARG A 241 0.48 -13.08 -23.69
CA ARG A 241 1.13 -14.39 -23.59
C ARG A 241 2.36 -14.39 -22.69
N GLU A 242 2.90 -13.21 -22.38
CA GLU A 242 3.98 -13.01 -21.44
C GLU A 242 3.49 -12.83 -20.01
N LEU A 243 2.16 -12.85 -19.77
CA LEU A 243 1.63 -12.77 -18.43
C LEU A 243 2.15 -13.93 -17.57
N PRO A 244 2.53 -13.66 -16.32
CA PRO A 244 3.00 -14.70 -15.41
C PRO A 244 1.94 -15.78 -15.17
N ALA A 245 2.39 -17.02 -14.97
CA ALA A 245 1.52 -18.18 -14.74
C ALA A 245 0.58 -18.07 -13.53
N ALA A 246 0.80 -17.11 -12.62
CA ALA A 246 -0.09 -16.82 -11.51
C ALA A 246 -1.41 -16.15 -11.95
N TYR A 247 -1.42 -15.46 -13.09
CA TYR A 247 -2.65 -14.88 -13.65
C TYR A 247 -3.56 -15.98 -14.18
N PRO A 248 -4.90 -15.78 -14.17
CA PRO A 248 -5.83 -16.69 -14.81
C PRO A 248 -5.40 -16.94 -16.26
N ALA A 249 -5.46 -18.21 -16.68
CA ALA A 249 -5.19 -18.58 -18.06
C ALA A 249 -6.10 -17.76 -18.98
N PHE A 250 -5.48 -16.99 -19.88
CA PHE A 250 -6.17 -16.18 -20.87
C PHE A 250 -5.58 -16.51 -22.22
N GLU A 251 -6.23 -17.44 -22.91
CA GLU A 251 -5.93 -17.73 -24.30
C GLU A 251 -6.41 -16.53 -25.11
N GLY A 252 -5.49 -15.65 -25.53
CA GLY A 252 -5.81 -14.44 -26.32
C GLY A 252 -6.60 -14.73 -27.60
N GLN A 253 -6.65 -15.99 -28.02
CA GLN A 253 -7.62 -16.56 -28.95
C GLN A 253 -8.45 -17.57 -28.14
N PRO A 254 -9.75 -17.34 -27.85
CA PRO A 254 -10.74 -16.86 -28.78
C PRO A 254 -11.65 -15.80 -28.13
N CYS A 255 -11.30 -14.52 -28.23
CA CYS A 255 -12.31 -13.48 -28.06
C CYS A 255 -13.23 -13.53 -29.28
N PRO A 256 -14.48 -14.01 -29.18
CA PRO A 256 -15.31 -14.24 -30.37
C PRO A 256 -15.62 -12.92 -31.07
N GLY A 257 -15.30 -12.82 -32.36
CA GLY A 257 -15.59 -11.63 -33.18
C GLY A 257 -14.45 -10.63 -33.36
N HIS A 258 -13.21 -10.99 -33.00
CA HIS A 258 -11.98 -10.26 -33.32
C HIS A 258 -10.92 -11.17 -33.91
#